data_AF-A0A2N6F4S1-F1
#
_entry.id   AF-A0A2N6F4S1-F1
#
_cell.length_a   1.000
_cell.length_b   1.000
_cell.length_c   1.000
_cell.angle_alpha   90.00
_cell.angle_beta   90.00
_cell.angle_gamma   90.00
#
_symmetry.space_group_name_H-M   'P 1'
#
loop_
_entity.id
_entity.type
_entity.pdbx_description
1 polymer ?
#
loop_
_entity_poly.entity_id
_entity_poly.type
_entity_poly.pdbx_seq_one_letter_code
_entity_poly.pdbx_strand_id
1 'polypeptide(L)' 'MALFYDPHDLQDQKRIESLLNKNGIPYSLHPEPVTGKGPMQIFVPEKNLAKAEDLILHRQRH' A
#
# COMPACT_ATOMS: atom_id res chain seq x y z
N MET A 1 12.08 -5.36 -1.75
CA MET A 1 10.73 -4.82 -1.54
C MET A 1 10.21 -4.40 -2.91
N ALA A 2 8.95 -4.67 -3.22
CA ALA A 2 8.33 -4.35 -4.50
C ALA A 2 7.26 -3.28 -4.31
N LEU A 3 7.07 -2.43 -5.32
CA LEU A 3 5.98 -1.46 -5.36
C LEU A 3 4.67 -2.25 -5.34
N PHE A 4 3.84 -1.99 -4.34
CA PHE A 4 2.57 -2.67 -4.14
C PHE A 4 1.40 -1.77 -4.51
N TYR A 5 1.44 -0.52 -4.06
CA TYR A 5 0.34 0.39 -4.24
C TYR A 5 0.83 1.83 -4.30
N ASP A 6 0.27 2.60 -5.23
CA ASP A 6 0.52 4.02 -5.38
C ASP A 6 -0.77 4.79 -5.07
N PRO A 7 -0.93 5.32 -3.84
CA PRO A 7 -2.18 5.93 -3.43
C PRO A 7 -2.45 7.24 -4.18
N HIS A 8 -3.71 7.52 -4.47
CA HIS A 8 -4.09 8.78 -5.12
C HIS A 8 -4.10 9.96 -4.15
N ASP A 9 -4.41 9.71 -2.87
CA ASP A 9 -4.44 10.72 -1.80
C ASP A 9 -4.05 10.14 -0.43
N LEU A 10 -3.97 11.01 0.58
CA LEU A 10 -3.60 10.63 1.95
C LEU A 10 -4.65 9.75 2.65
N GLN A 11 -5.93 9.83 2.27
CA GLN A 11 -6.96 8.96 2.84
C GLN A 11 -6.82 7.54 2.28
N ASP A 12 -6.55 7.42 0.99
CA ASP A 12 -6.30 6.15 0.32
C ASP A 12 -5.04 5.48 0.87
N GLN A 13 -3.96 6.26 1.05
CA GLN A 13 -2.75 5.77 1.71
C GLN A 13 -3.07 5.19 3.10
N LYS A 14 -3.76 5.95 3.96
CA LYS A 14 -4.17 5.48 5.30
C LYS A 14 -5.06 4.24 5.25
N ARG A 15 -5.95 4.12 4.27
CA ARG A 15 -6.82 2.96 4.08
C ARG A 15 -5.99 1.70 3.80
N ILE A 16 -5.00 1.80 2.93
CA ILE A 16 -4.12 0.70 2.56
C ILE A 16 -3.15 0.36 3.68
N GLU A 17 -2.55 1.36 4.34
CA GLU A 17 -1.73 1.15 5.54
C GLU A 17 -2.51 0.41 6.64
N SER A 18 -3.76 0.79 6.90
CA SER A 18 -4.62 0.10 7.88
C SER A 18 -4.91 -1.34 7.46
N LEU A 19 -5.11 -1.60 6.16
CA LEU A 19 -5.33 -2.95 5.62
C LEU A 19 -4.10 -3.84 5.83
N LEU A 20 -2.92 -3.34 5.49
CA LEU A 20 -1.66 -4.07 5.64
C LEU A 20 -1.36 -4.35 7.13
N ASN A 21 -1.53 -3.36 7.99
CA ASN A 21 -1.36 -3.50 9.44
C ASN A 21 -2.31 -4.55 10.04
N LYS A 22 -3.60 -4.51 9.68
CA LYS A 22 -4.61 -5.49 10.17
C LYS A 22 -4.30 -6.93 9.75
N ASN A 23 -3.60 -7.12 8.64
CA ASN A 23 -3.24 -8.43 8.10
C ASN A 23 -1.81 -8.86 8.43
N GLY A 24 -1.09 -8.08 9.26
CA GLY A 24 0.29 -8.36 9.65
C GLY A 24 1.27 -8.34 8.47
N ILE A 25 0.98 -7.55 7.44
CA ILE A 25 1.85 -7.43 6.26
C ILE A 25 2.81 -6.27 6.49
N PRO A 26 4.12 -6.53 6.62
CA PRO A 26 5.12 -5.46 6.68
C PRO A 26 5.13 -4.66 5.37
N TYR A 27 5.26 -3.34 5.51
CA TYR A 27 5.33 -2.41 4.38
C TYR A 27 6.35 -1.30 4.65
N SER A 28 6.70 -0.56 3.61
CA SER A 28 7.54 0.63 3.69
C SER A 28 6.97 1.73 2.81
N LEU A 29 7.14 2.97 3.26
CA LEU A 29 6.64 4.15 2.58
C LEU A 29 7.80 4.86 1.90
N HIS A 30 7.64 5.16 0.62
CA HIS A 30 8.62 5.87 -0.18
C HIS A 30 8.00 7.17 -0.72
N PRO A 31 8.66 8.32 -0.56
CA PRO A 31 8.18 9.56 -1.14
C PRO A 31 8.26 9.51 -2.67
N GLU A 32 7.24 10.01 -3.37
CA GLU A 32 7.35 10.27 -4.81
C GLU A 32 8.52 11.24 -5.09
N PRO A 33 9.25 11.07 -6.21
CA PRO A 33 10.22 12.04 -6.63
C PRO A 33 9.45 13.26 -7.16
N VAL A 34 9.66 14.44 -6.55
CA VAL A 34 9.73 15.78 -7.19
C VAL A 34 9.29 16.91 -6.24
N THR A 35 8.42 16.70 -5.22
CA THR A 35 8.06 17.82 -4.30
C THR A 35 7.74 17.48 -2.84
N GLY A 36 7.70 16.20 -2.43
CA GLY A 36 7.36 15.82 -1.05
C GLY A 36 5.95 16.24 -0.60
N LYS A 37 5.08 16.63 -1.54
CA LYS A 37 3.69 17.00 -1.32
C LYS A 37 2.80 16.00 -2.05
N GLY A 38 2.55 14.87 -1.41
CA GLY A 38 1.73 13.80 -1.97
C GLY A 38 1.70 12.58 -1.05
N PRO A 39 0.80 11.62 -1.31
CA PRO A 39 0.83 10.32 -0.66
C PRO A 39 2.15 9.59 -0.95
N MET A 40 2.55 8.71 -0.02
CA MET A 40 3.75 7.89 -0.17
C MET A 40 3.40 6.59 -0.89
N GLN A 41 4.26 6.19 -1.82
CA GLN A 41 4.21 4.89 -2.44
C GLN A 41 4.42 3.79 -1.41
N ILE A 42 3.60 2.75 -1.47
CA ILE A 42 3.60 1.66 -0.52
C ILE A 42 4.32 0.47 -1.15
N PHE A 43 5.37 0.03 -0.47
CA PHE A 43 6.17 -1.13 -0.86
C PHE A 43 5.95 -2.26 0.14
N VAL A 44 5.92 -3.49 -0.34
CA VAL A 44 5.83 -4.70 0.50
C VAL A 44 6.97 -5.67 0.15
N PRO A 45 7.35 -6.62 1.02
CA PRO A 45 8.21 -7.72 0.63
C PRO A 45 7.59 -8.51 -0.52
N GLU A 46 8.38 -8.91 -1.52
CA GLU A 46 7.88 -9.66 -2.70
C GLU A 46 7.12 -10.94 -2.30
N LYS A 47 7.58 -11.63 -1.24
CA LYS A 47 6.89 -12.79 -0.66
C LYS A 47 5.47 -12.52 -0.15
N ASN A 48 5.14 -11.25 0.12
CA ASN A 48 3.84 -10.81 0.61
C ASN A 48 3.02 -10.08 -0.47
N LEU A 49 3.58 -9.85 -1.66
CA LEU A 49 2.96 -9.05 -2.71
C LEU A 49 1.62 -9.65 -3.14
N ALA A 50 1.62 -10.94 -3.52
CA ALA A 50 0.39 -11.65 -3.92
C ALA A 50 -0.69 -11.60 -2.83
N LYS A 51 -0.31 -11.83 -1.56
CA LYS A 51 -1.24 -11.75 -0.42
C LYS A 51 -1.81 -10.33 -0.25
N ALA A 52 -1.00 -9.30 -0.45
CA ALA A 52 -1.42 -7.92 -0.35
C ALA A 52 -2.36 -7.52 -1.50
N GLU A 53 -2.10 -7.99 -2.72
CA GLU A 53 -2.95 -7.77 -3.90
C GLU A 53 -4.31 -8.43 -3.74
N ASP A 54 -4.34 -9.68 -3.26
CA ASP A 54 -5.58 -10.40 -2.95
C ASP A 54 -6.47 -9.64 -1.96
N LEU A 55 -5.87 -9.01 -0.93
CA LEU A 55 -6.62 -8.23 0.06
C LEU A 55 -7.29 -6.98 -0.52
N ILE A 56 -6.66 -6.33 -1.51
CA ILE A 56 -7.27 -5.18 -2.20
C ILE A 56 -8.42 -5.66 -3.09
N LEU A 57 -8.19 -6.71 -3.88
CA LEU A 57 -9.16 -7.25 -4.83
C LEU A 57 -10.44 -7.76 -4.15
N HIS A 58 -10.32 -8.47 -3.02
CA HIS A 58 -11.46 -8.99 -2.27
C HIS A 58 -12.31 -7.88 -1.64
N ARG A 59 -11.74 -6.70 -1.40
CA ARG A 59 -12.44 -5.56 -0.80
C ARG A 59 -13.19 -4.68 -1.81
N GLN A 60 -13.00 -4.90 -3.12
CA GLN A 60 -13.76 -4.22 -4.18
C GLN A 60 -15.06 -4.96 -4.57
N ARG A 61 -15.27 -6.19 -4.06
CA ARG A 61 -16.46 -7.02 -4.38
C ARG A 61 -17.55 -7.02 -3.31
N HIS A 62 -17.42 -6.21 -2.26
CA HIS A 62 -18.40 -6.04 -1.17
C HIS A 62 -18.70 -4.57 -0.94
#